data_AF-M5JKI9-F1
#
_entry.id   AF-M5JKI9-F1
#
_cell.length_a   1.000
_cell.length_b   1.000
_cell.length_c   1.000
_cell.angle_alpha   90.00
_cell.angle_beta   90.00
_cell.angle_gamma   90.00
#
_symmetry.space_group_name_H-M   'P 1'
#
loop_
_entity.id
_entity.type
_entity.pdbx_description
1 polymer ?
#
loop_
_entity_poly.entity_id
_entity_poly.type
_entity_poly.pdbx_seq_one_letter_code
_entity_poly.pdbx_strand_id
1 'polypeptide(L)' 'MKRNYLVTERAGEWVAGQRRPENGKLELSDDQAAYELALGSIMLAPPDTGPEPKKQRRKAGK' A
#
# COMPACT_ATOMS: atom_id res chain seq x y z
N MET A 1 -16.61 -4.14 -3.81
CA MET A 1 -15.53 -3.83 -4.76
C MET A 1 -14.24 -3.60 -3.99
N LYS A 2 -13.10 -4.07 -4.50
CA LYS A 2 -11.80 -3.83 -3.87
C LYS A 2 -11.12 -2.62 -4.51
N ARG A 3 -10.36 -1.87 -3.71
CA ARG A 3 -9.62 -0.68 -4.12
C ARG A 3 -8.17 -0.82 -3.68
N ASN A 4 -7.31 -0.11 -4.39
CA ASN A 4 -5.89 -0.04 -4.05
C ASN A 4 -5.66 1.04 -2.99
N TYR A 5 -4.99 0.65 -1.92
CA TYR A 5 -4.60 1.49 -0.82
C TYR A 5 -3.08 1.48 -0.65
N LEU A 6 -2.51 2.62 -0.30
CA LEU A 6 -1.11 2.77 0.04
C LEU A 6 -0.93 2.70 1.55
N VAL A 7 -0.01 1.86 1.99
CA VAL A 7 0.37 1.70 3.40
C VAL A 7 1.30 2.85 3.79
N THR A 8 0.91 3.59 4.83
CA THR A 8 1.69 4.72 5.33
C THR A 8 2.82 4.24 6.25
N GLU A 9 3.72 5.16 6.63
CA GLU A 9 4.76 4.86 7.63
C GLU A 9 4.17 4.63 9.04
N ARG A 10 2.92 5.05 9.25
CA ARG A 10 2.19 4.86 10.51
C ARG A 10 1.67 3.44 10.69
N ALA A 11 1.53 2.70 9.59
CA ALA A 11 1.06 1.33 9.61
C ALA A 11 2.13 0.38 10.15
N GLY A 12 1.71 -0.53 11.02
CA GLY A 12 2.56 -1.61 11.55
C GLY A 12 2.87 -2.69 10.50
N GLU A 13 3.40 -3.82 10.98
CA GLU A 13 3.63 -5.00 10.14
C GLU A 13 2.34 -5.63 9.59
N TRP A 14 1.19 -5.30 10.18
CA TRP A 14 -0.12 -5.84 9.83
C TRP A 14 -1.12 -4.72 9.62
N VAL A 15 -1.93 -4.83 8.57
CA VAL A 15 -2.94 -3.86 8.15
C VAL A 15 -4.16 -4.63 7.66
N ALA A 16 -5.34 -4.37 8.23
CA ALA A 16 -6.60 -5.07 7.89
C ALA A 16 -6.48 -6.61 7.91
N GLY A 17 -5.70 -7.16 8.84
CA GLY A 17 -5.47 -8.61 8.97
C GLY A 17 -4.53 -9.21 7.92
N GLN A 18 -3.89 -8.39 7.09
CA GLN A 18 -2.89 -8.81 6.11
C GLN A 18 -1.51 -8.26 6.49
N ARG A 19 -0.45 -9.02 6.20
CA ARG A 19 0.91 -8.55 6.42
C ARG A 19 1.25 -7.44 5.42
N ARG A 20 1.96 -6.40 5.88
CA ARG A 20 2.40 -5.27 5.06
C ARG A 20 3.20 -5.78 3.86
N PRO A 21 2.73 -5.54 2.62
CA PRO A 21 3.43 -5.98 1.43
C PRO A 21 4.67 -5.11 1.17
N GLU A 22 5.71 -5.68 0.59
CA GLU A 22 6.97 -4.98 0.30
C GLU A 22 6.78 -3.77 -0.64
N ASN A 23 5.78 -3.83 -1.51
CA ASN A 23 5.41 -2.72 -2.42
C ASN A 23 4.60 -1.61 -1.72
N GLY A 24 4.21 -1.78 -0.46
CA GLY A 24 3.40 -0.80 0.28
C GLY A 24 1.99 -0.58 -0.29
N LYS A 25 1.49 -1.47 -1.15
CA LYS A 25 0.16 -1.41 -1.75
C LYS A 25 -0.69 -2.58 -1.29
N LEU A 26 -1.87 -2.31 -0.74
CA LEU A 26 -2.85 -3.30 -0.32
C LEU A 26 -4.13 -3.17 -1.15
N GLU A 27 -4.70 -4.29 -1.55
CA GLU A 27 -5.98 -4.32 -2.23
C GLU A 27 -7.06 -4.74 -1.22
N LEU A 28 -7.81 -3.75 -0.71
CA LEU A 28 -8.78 -3.95 0.36
C LEU A 28 -10.19 -3.60 -0.13
N SER A 29 -11.18 -4.23 0.49
CA SER A 29 -12.57 -3.77 0.36
C SER A 29 -12.77 -2.49 1.17
N ASP A 30 -13.76 -1.67 0.80
CA ASP A 30 -14.08 -0.43 1.55
C ASP A 30 -14.30 -0.70 3.05
N ASP A 31 -14.99 -1.80 3.37
CA ASP A 31 -15.25 -2.24 4.74
C ASP A 31 -13.96 -2.58 5.52
N GLN A 32 -13.03 -3.29 4.87
CA GLN A 32 -11.73 -3.65 5.45
C GLN A 32 -10.82 -2.43 5.62
N ALA A 33 -10.91 -1.47 4.69
CA ALA A 33 -10.11 -0.26 4.68
C ALA A 33 -10.65 0.81 5.63
N ALA A 34 -11.94 0.79 5.99
CA ALA A 34 -12.59 1.85 6.75
C ALA A 34 -11.87 2.16 8.08
N TYR A 35 -11.53 1.11 8.83
CA TYR A 35 -10.82 1.26 10.11
C TYR A 35 -9.39 1.76 9.92
N GLU A 36 -8.65 1.19 8.96
CA GLU A 36 -7.26 1.54 8.70
C GLU A 36 -7.11 2.96 8.09
N LEU A 37 -8.07 3.38 7.28
CA LEU A 37 -8.18 4.76 6.76
C LEU A 37 -8.41 5.74 7.91
N ALA A 38 -9.31 5.40 8.84
CA ALA A 38 -9.59 6.24 10.00
C ALA A 38 -8.37 6.34 10.94
N LEU A 39 -7.59 5.26 11.07
CA LEU A 39 -6.32 5.26 11.81
C LEU A 39 -5.19 6.04 11.09
N GLY A 40 -5.32 6.26 9.78
CA GLY A 40 -4.26 6.78 8.94
C GLY A 40 -3.13 5.79 8.69
N SER A 41 -3.37 4.50 8.93
CA SER A 41 -2.47 3.39 8.57
C SER A 41 -2.37 3.21 7.05
N ILE A 42 -3.44 3.55 6.33
CA ILE A 42 -3.50 3.50 4.87
C ILE A 42 -4.10 4.78 4.29
N MET A 43 -3.85 5.02 3.01
CA MET A 43 -4.48 6.07 2.22
C MET A 43 -5.00 5.49 0.90
N LEU A 44 -6.06 6.06 0.34
CA LEU A 44 -6.49 5.71 -1.01
C LEU A 44 -5.34 6.00 -1.98
N ALA A 45 -4.93 4.99 -2.75
CA ALA A 45 -4.04 5.26 -3.85
C ALA A 45 -4.80 6.15 -4.85
N PRO A 46 -4.19 7.24 -5.36
CA PRO A 46 -4.79 7.97 -6.47
C PRO A 46 -5.06 6.98 -7.62
N PRO A 47 -6.13 7.17 -8.41
CA PRO A 47 -6.40 6.37 -9.59
C PRO A 47 -5.35 6.68 -10.66
N ASP A 48 -4.12 6.22 -10.45
CA ASP A 48 -3.02 6.45 -11.37
C ASP A 48 -2.94 5.30 -12.36
N THR A 49 -2.92 5.69 -13.62
CA THR A 49 -2.96 4.84 -14.79
C THR A 49 -1.58 4.25 -14.98
N GLY A 50 -1.19 3.25 -14.20
CA GLY A 50 0.03 2.49 -14.47
C GLY A 50 0.76 1.96 -13.24
N PRO A 51 1.56 0.91 -13.42
CA PRO A 51 2.38 0.37 -12.35
C PRO A 51 3.50 1.37 -12.06
N GLU A 52 3.59 1.89 -10.84
CA GLU A 52 4.88 2.35 -10.32
C GLU A 52 5.59 1.16 -9.67
N PRO A 53 6.59 0.55 -10.34
CA PRO A 53 7.57 -0.31 -9.73
C PRO A 53 8.71 0.58 -9.20
N LYS A 54 8.95 0.55 -7.89
CA LYS A 54 10.23 0.95 -7.30
C LYS A 54 10.60 -0.19 -6.34
N LYS A 55 11.61 -1.02 -6.60
CA LYS A 55 13.02 -0.65 -6.82
C LYS A 55 13.75 -1.76 -7.60
N GLN A 56 14.08 -1.52 -8.87
CA GLN A 56 15.25 -2.17 -9.46
C GLN A 56 16.47 -1.32 -9.05
N ARG A 57 17.22 -1.76 -8.05
CA ARG A 57 18.50 -1.16 -7.69
C ARG A 57 19.44 -1.31 -8.88
N ARG A 58 19.66 -0.24 -9.64
CA ARG A 58 20.80 -0.13 -10.55
C ARG A 58 22.08 -0.25 -9.71
N LYS A 59 22.87 -1.30 -9.90
CA LYS A 59 24.32 -1.20 -9.71
C LYS A 59 24.92 -1.00 -11.08
N ALA A 60 25.38 0.22 -11.31
CA ALA A 60 26.29 0.57 -12.40
C ALA A 60 27.74 0.48 -11.90
N GLY A 61 28.65 0.04 -12.78
CA GLY A 61 30.12 0.13 -12.67
C GLY A 61 30.77 -1.08 -11.99
N LYS A 62 31.83 -1.71 -12.52
CA LYS A 62 32.76 -1.43 -13.63
C LYS A 62 33.36 -2.76 -14.08
#